data_AF-A0A2I2GSD1-F1
#
_entry.id   AF-A0A2I2GSD1-F1
#
_cell.length_a   1.000
_cell.length_b   1.000
_cell.length_c   1.000
_cell.angle_alpha   90.00
_cell.angle_beta   90.00
_cell.angle_gamma   90.00
#
_symmetry.space_group_name_H-M   'P 1'
#
loop_
_entity.id
_entity.type
_entity.pdbx_description
1 polymer ?
#
loop_
_entity_poly.entity_id
_entity_poly.type
_entity_poly.pdbx_seq_one_letter_code
_entity_poly.pdbx_strand_id
1 'polypeptide(L)'
;MDARLQILFTYQLSRDDRLARKCIQEFYASRRADGLLETHFPSSTSVVNIPFFSLYWILMVLDQLMYRGDERLVRKYLGAIDGILDHFDQRVAANRLVGRLERDVWPFVDSTREWSELSPGGGFRGLAVPPAYHRTGQMTCSSLIYSYALQKAAQVCEYAARRRGSPRRCRACSCGGC
;
A
#
# COMPACT_ATOMS: atom_id res chain seq x y z
N MET A 1 -0.29 -1.82 -8.06
CA MET A 1 -1.53 -1.33 -8.70
C MET A 1 -2.07 -2.38 -9.66
N ASP A 2 -1.29 -2.80 -10.65
CA ASP A 2 -1.71 -3.73 -11.71
C ASP A 2 -2.17 -5.09 -11.19
N ALA A 3 -1.36 -5.72 -10.33
CA ALA A 3 -1.69 -7.01 -9.75
C ALA A 3 -3.04 -6.99 -9.01
N ARG A 4 -3.35 -5.90 -8.30
CA ARG A 4 -4.63 -5.74 -7.59
C ARG A 4 -5.80 -5.69 -8.57
N LEU A 5 -5.69 -4.88 -9.63
CA LEU A 5 -6.74 -4.76 -10.64
C LEU A 5 -6.98 -6.09 -11.35
N GLN A 6 -5.91 -6.78 -11.75
CA GLN A 6 -6.00 -8.11 -12.37
C GLN A 6 -6.65 -9.13 -11.44
N ILE A 7 -6.28 -9.15 -10.15
CA ILE A 7 -6.88 -10.03 -9.16
C ILE A 7 -8.38 -9.76 -8.99
N LEU A 8 -8.78 -8.49 -8.85
CA LEU A 8 -10.18 -8.10 -8.71
C LEU A 8 -10.99 -8.50 -9.95
N PHE A 9 -10.43 -8.33 -11.15
CA PHE A 9 -11.03 -8.79 -12.39
C PHE A 9 -11.20 -10.32 -12.40
N THR A 10 -10.17 -11.07 -12.01
CA THR A 10 -10.26 -12.54 -11.89
C THR A 10 -11.33 -12.98 -10.91
N TYR A 11 -11.52 -12.28 -9.78
CA TYR A 11 -12.58 -12.62 -8.83
C TYR A 11 -14.00 -12.49 -9.39
N GLN A 12 -14.20 -11.63 -10.41
CA GLN A 12 -15.49 -11.51 -11.09
C GLN A 12 -15.72 -12.64 -12.10
N LEU A 13 -14.65 -13.15 -12.71
CA LEU A 13 -14.73 -14.21 -13.72
C LEU A 13 -14.71 -15.62 -13.13
N SER A 14 -13.95 -15.82 -12.06
CA SER A 14 -13.68 -17.14 -11.49
C SER A 14 -13.66 -17.13 -9.97
N ARG A 15 -14.02 -18.28 -9.39
CA ARG A 15 -13.87 -18.54 -7.96
C ARG A 15 -12.45 -18.97 -7.58
N ASP A 16 -11.60 -19.30 -8.53
CA ASP A 16 -10.21 -19.67 -8.24
C ASP A 16 -9.41 -18.45 -7.77
N ASP A 17 -8.84 -18.55 -6.56
CA ASP A 17 -8.08 -17.51 -5.90
C ASP A 17 -6.63 -17.94 -5.60
N ARG A 18 -6.22 -19.13 -6.05
CA ARG A 18 -4.88 -19.68 -5.78
C ARG A 18 -3.77 -18.79 -6.33
N LEU A 19 -3.99 -18.22 -7.52
CA LEU A 19 -3.03 -17.30 -8.14
C LEU A 19 -2.92 -15.98 -7.36
N ALA A 20 -4.04 -15.44 -6.87
CA ALA A 20 -4.05 -14.23 -6.05
C ALA A 20 -3.31 -14.46 -4.72
N ARG A 21 -3.53 -15.60 -4.06
CA ARG A 21 -2.81 -15.99 -2.83
C ARG A 21 -1.32 -16.15 -3.05
N LYS A 22 -0.93 -16.78 -4.16
CA LYS A 22 0.47 -16.89 -4.57
C LYS A 22 1.07 -15.49 -4.75
N CYS A 23 0.43 -14.64 -5.54
CA CYS A 23 0.90 -13.27 -5.78
C CYS A 23 1.10 -12.48 -4.46
N ILE A 24 0.14 -12.53 -3.54
CA ILE A 24 0.26 -11.89 -2.22
C ILE A 24 1.46 -12.42 -1.44
N GLN A 25 1.68 -13.74 -1.46
CA GLN A 25 2.80 -14.39 -0.77
C GLN A 25 4.15 -14.02 -1.39
N GLU A 26 4.24 -13.94 -2.72
CA GLU A 26 5.45 -13.55 -3.44
C GLU A 26 5.86 -12.12 -3.07
N PHE A 27 4.92 -11.17 -3.05
CA PHE A 27 5.18 -9.81 -2.56
C PHE A 27 5.54 -9.77 -1.07
N TYR A 28 4.97 -10.64 -0.24
CA TYR A 28 5.37 -10.74 1.17
C TYR A 28 6.82 -11.24 1.34
N ALA A 29 7.30 -12.08 0.41
CA ALA A 29 8.67 -12.56 0.39
C ALA A 29 9.66 -11.46 -0.05
N SER A 30 9.20 -10.43 -0.78
CA SER A 30 10.02 -9.30 -1.23
C SER A 30 10.11 -8.15 -0.22
N ARG A 31 9.82 -8.41 1.06
CA ARG A 31 9.91 -7.40 2.13
C ARG A 31 11.35 -6.91 2.30
N ARG A 32 11.47 -5.59 2.33
CA ARG A 32 12.73 -4.87 2.58
C ARG A 32 12.89 -4.58 4.06
N ALA A 33 14.11 -4.20 4.46
CA ALA A 33 14.43 -3.84 5.84
C ALA A 33 13.71 -2.55 6.32
N ASP A 34 13.29 -1.70 5.38
CA ASP A 34 12.52 -0.46 5.63
C ASP A 34 11.02 -0.72 5.90
N GLY A 35 10.58 -1.98 5.87
CA GLY A 35 9.19 -2.40 6.05
C GLY A 35 8.33 -2.37 4.77
N LEU A 36 8.85 -1.83 3.66
CA LEU A 36 8.15 -1.76 2.38
C LEU A 36 8.38 -3.03 1.55
N LEU A 37 7.61 -3.16 0.48
CA LEU A 37 7.70 -4.25 -0.49
C LEU A 37 8.36 -3.77 -1.78
N GLU A 38 9.04 -4.68 -2.47
CA GLU A 38 9.51 -4.41 -3.83
C GLU A 38 8.37 -4.11 -4.80
N THR A 39 8.67 -3.31 -5.82
CA THR A 39 7.69 -2.87 -6.82
C THR A 39 7.18 -4.00 -7.71
N HIS A 40 8.05 -4.97 -8.02
CA HIS A 40 7.75 -6.18 -8.76
C HIS A 40 8.59 -7.34 -8.23
N PHE A 41 8.00 -8.53 -8.22
CA PHE A 41 8.64 -9.74 -7.74
C PHE A 41 8.06 -10.97 -8.45
N PRO A 42 8.87 -11.99 -8.82
CA PRO A 42 10.30 -12.15 -8.56
C PRO A 42 11.18 -11.27 -9.47
N SER A 43 12.19 -10.63 -8.89
CA SER A 43 13.21 -9.85 -9.59
C SER A 43 14.60 -10.25 -9.10
N SER A 44 15.56 -10.40 -10.00
CA SER A 44 16.97 -10.65 -9.67
C SER A 44 17.75 -9.36 -9.38
N THR A 45 17.18 -8.20 -9.68
CA THR A 45 17.86 -6.90 -9.59
C THR A 45 17.16 -6.01 -8.56
N SER A 46 17.94 -5.36 -7.70
CA SER A 46 17.41 -4.32 -6.80
C SER A 46 16.87 -3.16 -7.62
N VAL A 47 15.56 -2.91 -7.54
CA VAL A 47 14.90 -1.83 -8.27
C VAL A 47 14.63 -0.66 -7.33
N VAL A 48 14.39 0.51 -7.91
CA VAL A 48 13.94 1.70 -7.18
C VAL A 48 12.58 1.39 -6.55
N ASN A 49 12.49 1.61 -5.24
CA ASN A 49 11.28 1.37 -4.48
C ASN A 49 10.23 2.47 -4.75
N ILE A 50 8.97 2.07 -4.88
CA ILE A 50 7.79 2.93 -5.01
C ILE A 50 6.84 2.58 -3.85
N PRO A 51 6.84 3.37 -2.75
CA PRO A 51 6.13 3.02 -1.52
C PRO A 51 4.62 2.87 -1.73
N PHE A 52 4.09 3.63 -2.69
CA PHE A 52 2.69 3.60 -3.07
C PHE A 52 2.19 2.19 -3.42
N PHE A 53 3.05 1.32 -3.98
CA PHE A 53 2.68 -0.06 -4.29
C PHE A 53 2.52 -0.94 -3.06
N SER A 54 3.25 -0.67 -1.98
CA SER A 54 3.09 -1.40 -0.71
C SER A 54 1.70 -1.18 -0.10
N LEU A 55 1.11 0.01 -0.27
CA LEU A 55 -0.27 0.29 0.16
C LEU A 55 -1.30 -0.53 -0.63
N TYR A 56 -1.10 -0.70 -1.93
CA TYR A 56 -1.98 -1.57 -2.72
C TYR A 56 -1.89 -3.04 -2.32
N TRP A 57 -0.73 -3.50 -1.87
CA TRP A 57 -0.60 -4.86 -1.35
C TRP A 57 -1.44 -5.06 -0.08
N ILE A 58 -1.49 -4.07 0.82
CA ILE A 58 -2.41 -4.10 1.97
C ILE A 58 -3.84 -4.27 1.45
N LEU A 59 -4.26 -3.46 0.48
CA LEU A 59 -5.59 -3.55 -0.11
C LEU A 59 -5.85 -4.93 -0.74
N MET A 60 -4.88 -5.55 -1.42
CA MET A 60 -5.02 -6.91 -1.96
C MET A 60 -5.28 -7.96 -0.86
N VAL A 61 -4.59 -7.85 0.28
CA VAL A 61 -4.80 -8.74 1.43
C VAL A 61 -6.19 -8.56 2.02
N LEU A 62 -6.66 -7.31 2.14
CA LEU A 62 -8.00 -7.00 2.66
C LEU A 62 -9.09 -7.40 1.66
N ASP A 63 -8.87 -7.24 0.35
CA ASP A 63 -9.78 -7.68 -0.71
C ASP A 63 -9.98 -9.20 -0.65
N GLN A 64 -8.90 -9.97 -0.40
CA GLN A 64 -8.99 -11.42 -0.17
C GLN A 64 -9.95 -11.79 0.96
N LEU A 65 -9.88 -11.07 2.09
CA LEU A 65 -10.81 -11.27 3.19
C LEU A 65 -12.25 -10.95 2.78
N MET A 66 -12.47 -9.84 2.07
CA MET A 66 -13.81 -9.44 1.64
C MET A 66 -14.44 -10.44 0.65
N TYR A 67 -13.66 -10.95 -0.30
CA TYR A 67 -14.16 -11.84 -1.37
C TYR A 67 -14.20 -13.33 -0.98
N ARG A 68 -13.36 -13.77 -0.05
CA ARG A 68 -13.22 -15.20 0.30
C ARG A 68 -13.46 -15.50 1.78
N GLY A 69 -13.44 -14.49 2.65
CA GLY A 69 -13.69 -14.65 4.09
C GLY A 69 -12.55 -15.31 4.86
N ASP A 70 -11.34 -15.41 4.28
CA ASP A 70 -10.22 -16.09 4.93
C ASP A 70 -9.46 -15.21 5.93
N GLU A 71 -9.91 -15.24 7.18
CA GLU A 71 -9.25 -14.54 8.29
C GLU A 71 -7.83 -15.06 8.61
N ARG A 72 -7.53 -16.32 8.27
CA ARG A 72 -6.21 -16.92 8.58
C ARG A 72 -5.14 -16.26 7.73
N LEU A 73 -5.47 -15.97 6.47
CA LEU A 73 -4.59 -15.28 5.55
C LEU A 73 -4.26 -13.86 6.04
N VAL A 74 -5.26 -13.08 6.44
CA VAL A 74 -5.01 -11.72 6.96
C VAL A 74 -4.15 -11.78 8.23
N ARG A 75 -4.47 -12.68 9.16
CA ARG A 75 -3.70 -12.84 10.40
C ARG A 75 -2.22 -13.13 10.13
N LYS A 76 -1.92 -13.96 9.12
CA LYS A 76 -0.55 -14.28 8.72
C LYS A 76 0.23 -13.02 8.31
N TYR A 77 -0.44 -12.04 7.73
CA TYR A 77 0.18 -10.87 7.13
C TYR A 77 0.05 -9.58 7.95
N LEU A 78 -0.61 -9.61 9.12
CA LEU A 78 -0.82 -8.44 9.98
C LEU A 78 0.49 -7.71 10.33
N GLY A 79 1.56 -8.43 10.67
CA GLY A 79 2.83 -7.79 11.02
C GLY A 79 3.46 -7.01 9.86
N ALA A 80 3.28 -7.47 8.62
CA ALA A 80 3.73 -6.73 7.43
C ALA A 80 2.82 -5.55 7.10
N ILE A 81 1.50 -5.70 7.28
CA ILE A 81 0.56 -4.58 7.15
C ILE A 81 0.92 -3.46 8.14
N ASP A 82 1.12 -3.80 9.41
CA ASP A 82 1.53 -2.85 10.45
C ASP A 82 2.86 -2.17 10.09
N GLY A 83 3.87 -2.94 9.65
CA GLY A 83 5.16 -2.37 9.25
C GLY A 83 5.07 -1.37 8.09
N ILE A 84 4.24 -1.66 7.08
CA ILE A 84 4.00 -0.73 5.97
C ILE A 84 3.26 0.51 6.49
N LEU A 85 2.21 0.36 7.30
CA LEU A 85 1.45 1.50 7.81
C LEU A 85 2.29 2.39 8.73
N ASP A 86 3.13 1.81 9.59
CA ASP A 86 4.07 2.50 10.47
C ASP A 86 5.11 3.29 9.66
N HIS A 87 5.56 2.76 8.51
CA HIS A 87 6.46 3.48 7.61
C HIS A 87 5.86 4.81 7.12
N PHE A 88 4.57 4.81 6.76
CA PHE A 88 3.89 6.03 6.32
C PHE A 88 3.55 6.96 7.49
N ASP A 89 3.14 6.41 8.64
CA ASP A 89 2.76 7.16 9.83
C ASP A 89 3.90 8.06 10.34
N GLN A 90 5.13 7.51 10.38
CA GLN A 90 6.34 8.25 10.76
C GLN A 90 6.64 9.45 9.84
N ARG A 91 6.02 9.51 8.66
CA ARG A 91 6.23 10.55 7.64
C ARG A 91 5.02 11.47 7.48
N VAL A 92 3.96 11.30 8.29
CA VAL A 92 2.81 12.21 8.28
C VAL A 92 3.23 13.56 8.86
N ALA A 93 3.11 14.62 8.07
CA ALA A 93 3.42 15.98 8.50
C ALA A 93 2.26 16.59 9.29
N ALA A 94 2.49 17.77 9.89
CA ALA A 94 1.51 18.48 10.72
C ALA A 94 0.18 18.76 9.98
N ASN A 95 0.21 18.87 8.66
CA ASN A 95 -0.98 19.04 7.82
C ASN A 95 -1.70 17.73 7.47
N ARG A 96 -1.38 16.63 8.15
CA ARG A 96 -1.97 15.29 7.98
C ARG A 96 -1.72 14.65 6.60
N LEU A 97 -0.78 15.18 5.81
CA LEU A 97 -0.34 14.57 4.57
C LEU A 97 0.99 13.85 4.76
N VAL A 98 1.19 12.78 4.01
CA VAL A 98 2.48 12.09 3.91
C VAL A 98 3.49 13.05 3.29
N GLY A 99 4.56 13.30 4.04
CA GLY A 99 5.65 14.20 3.67
C GLY A 99 6.61 13.60 2.65
N ARG A 100 7.78 14.22 2.52
CA ARG A 100 8.78 13.88 1.52
C ARG A 100 9.44 12.54 1.86
N LEU A 101 9.65 11.71 0.84
CA LEU A 101 10.36 10.44 0.96
C LEU A 101 11.88 10.63 0.94
N GLU A 102 12.59 9.60 1.37
CA GLU A 102 14.05 9.53 1.28
C GLU A 102 14.52 9.59 -0.18
N ARG A 103 15.78 10.01 -0.39
CA ARG A 103 16.33 10.31 -1.73
C ARG A 103 16.42 9.08 -2.65
N ASP A 104 16.43 7.89 -2.08
CA ASP A 104 16.53 6.61 -2.78
C ASP A 104 15.17 6.09 -3.29
N VAL A 105 14.08 6.78 -2.94
CA VAL A 105 12.71 6.36 -3.23
C VAL A 105 12.10 7.15 -4.39
N TRP A 106 11.31 6.48 -5.24
CA TRP A 106 10.60 7.13 -6.35
C TRP A 106 9.14 7.41 -5.98
N PRO A 107 8.74 8.70 -5.85
CA PRO A 107 7.35 9.11 -5.57
C PRO A 107 6.46 9.04 -6.83
N PHE A 108 6.50 7.91 -7.53
CA PHE A 108 5.70 7.67 -8.73
C PHE A 108 4.20 7.70 -8.42
N VAL A 109 3.41 8.32 -9.29
CA VAL A 109 1.94 8.31 -9.23
C VAL A 109 1.33 7.74 -10.51
N ASP A 110 1.59 8.37 -11.66
CA ASP A 110 1.01 7.96 -12.94
C ASP A 110 1.81 8.49 -14.14
N SER A 111 1.74 7.78 -15.26
CA SER A 111 2.40 8.14 -16.51
C SER A 111 1.50 9.00 -17.40
N THR A 112 1.25 10.23 -16.96
CA THR A 112 0.48 11.23 -17.73
C THR A 112 1.40 12.15 -18.53
N ARG A 113 0.86 12.76 -19.60
CA ARG A 113 1.63 13.68 -20.45
C ARG A 113 2.09 14.90 -19.65
N GLU A 114 1.27 15.36 -18.73
CA GLU A 114 1.50 16.50 -17.83
C GLU A 114 2.65 16.26 -16.84
N TRP A 115 2.98 14.99 -16.54
CA TRP A 115 4.06 14.61 -15.60
C TRP A 115 5.22 13.86 -16.30
N SER A 116 5.27 13.94 -17.63
CA SER A 116 6.31 13.32 -18.46
C SER A 116 7.59 14.16 -18.54
N GLU A 117 7.55 15.41 -18.09
CA GLU A 117 8.72 16.28 -18.06
C GLU A 117 9.67 15.85 -16.94
N LEU A 118 10.95 15.68 -17.29
CA LEU A 118 12.00 15.50 -16.30
C LEU A 118 12.04 16.74 -15.42
N SER A 119 11.74 16.57 -14.13
CA SER A 119 11.85 17.66 -13.16
C SER A 119 13.24 18.31 -13.22
N PRO A 120 13.38 19.64 -13.03
CA PRO A 120 14.68 20.30 -13.09
C PRO A 120 15.67 19.67 -12.10
N GLY A 121 16.75 19.05 -12.60
CA GLY A 121 17.73 18.31 -11.81
C GLY A 121 17.30 16.90 -11.35
N GLY A 122 16.14 16.43 -11.77
CA GLY A 122 15.63 15.09 -11.51
C GLY A 122 16.01 14.12 -12.63
N GLY A 123 16.78 13.08 -12.30
CA GLY A 123 16.98 11.95 -13.19
C GLY A 123 15.68 11.15 -13.41
N PHE A 124 15.78 9.91 -13.88
CA PHE A 124 14.64 9.02 -14.16
C PHE A 124 13.55 8.97 -13.05
N ARG A 125 13.92 9.18 -11.78
CA ARG A 125 13.02 9.21 -10.62
C ARG A 125 12.16 10.48 -10.49
N GLY A 126 12.33 11.46 -11.37
CA GLY A 126 11.46 12.63 -11.47
C GLY A 126 10.30 12.44 -12.44
N LEU A 127 10.29 11.35 -13.22
CA LEU A 127 9.21 11.05 -14.17
C LEU A 127 7.96 10.57 -13.45
N ALA A 128 6.79 10.89 -14.00
CA ALA A 128 5.50 10.43 -13.47
C ALA A 128 5.25 10.88 -12.01
N VAL A 129 5.83 12.01 -11.63
CA VAL A 129 5.68 12.66 -10.33
C VAL A 129 4.94 13.99 -10.52
N PRO A 130 3.84 14.25 -9.79
CA PRO A 130 3.15 15.53 -9.88
C PRO A 130 4.05 16.72 -9.51
N PRO A 131 4.05 17.83 -10.28
CA PRO A 131 4.90 19.00 -10.00
C PRO A 131 4.69 19.61 -8.60
N ALA A 132 3.50 19.43 -8.03
CA ALA A 132 3.19 19.85 -6.66
C ALA A 132 4.14 19.21 -5.63
N TYR A 133 4.54 17.96 -5.82
CA TYR A 133 5.47 17.26 -4.93
C TYR A 133 6.83 17.97 -4.82
N HIS A 134 7.33 18.51 -5.93
CA HIS A 134 8.59 19.24 -5.95
C HIS A 134 8.49 20.58 -5.20
N ARG A 135 7.34 21.25 -5.28
CA ARG A 135 7.08 22.54 -4.62
C ARG A 135 6.78 22.42 -3.12
N THR A 136 5.93 21.47 -2.73
CA THR A 136 5.43 21.35 -1.36
C THR A 136 6.10 20.24 -0.56
N GLY A 137 6.72 19.27 -1.25
CA GLY A 137 7.26 18.05 -0.62
C GLY A 137 6.18 17.08 -0.13
N GLN A 138 4.91 17.30 -0.48
CA GLN A 138 3.79 16.50 0.02
C GLN A 138 3.29 15.52 -1.05
N MET A 139 3.00 14.29 -0.63
CA MET A 139 2.48 13.24 -1.51
C MET A 139 0.97 13.12 -1.39
N THR A 140 0.23 14.01 -2.05
CA THR A 140 -1.24 14.03 -1.94
C THR A 140 -1.88 12.71 -2.37
N CYS A 141 -1.46 12.12 -3.49
CA CYS A 141 -2.02 10.87 -3.99
C CYS A 141 -1.72 9.69 -3.06
N SER A 142 -0.50 9.60 -2.53
CA SER A 142 -0.15 8.55 -1.58
C SER A 142 -0.84 8.74 -0.23
N SER A 143 -1.05 9.98 0.21
CA SER A 143 -1.83 10.29 1.42
C SER A 143 -3.28 9.82 1.28
N LEU A 144 -3.88 10.01 0.09
CA LEU A 144 -5.24 9.55 -0.18
C LEU A 144 -5.35 8.02 -0.09
N ILE A 145 -4.43 7.30 -0.74
CA ILE A 145 -4.44 5.83 -0.70
C ILE A 145 -4.05 5.30 0.67
N TYR A 146 -3.18 5.98 1.40
CA TYR A 146 -2.86 5.64 2.78
C TYR A 146 -4.09 5.76 3.69
N SER A 147 -4.81 6.88 3.61
CA SER A 147 -6.08 7.08 4.31
C SER A 147 -7.11 6.00 3.93
N TYR A 148 -7.22 5.66 2.64
CA TYR A 148 -8.09 4.60 2.18
C TYR A 148 -7.69 3.22 2.73
N ALA A 149 -6.40 2.90 2.77
CA ALA A 149 -5.88 1.66 3.34
C ALA A 149 -6.16 1.57 4.84
N LEU A 150 -6.01 2.67 5.60
CA LEU A 150 -6.37 2.75 7.02
C LEU A 150 -7.86 2.50 7.24
N GLN A 151 -8.73 3.14 6.45
CA GLN A 151 -10.18 2.93 6.52
C GLN A 151 -10.55 1.46 6.25
N LYS A 152 -9.92 0.84 5.25
CA LYS A 152 -10.15 -0.58 4.94
C LYS A 152 -9.62 -1.50 6.03
N ALA A 153 -8.46 -1.20 6.60
CA ALA A 153 -7.93 -1.95 7.74
C ALA A 153 -8.86 -1.87 8.96
N ALA A 154 -9.43 -0.69 9.25
CA ALA A 154 -10.41 -0.51 10.32
C ALA A 154 -11.66 -1.37 10.09
N GLN A 155 -12.25 -1.34 8.88
CA GLN A 155 -13.41 -2.17 8.53
C GLN A 155 -13.15 -3.67 8.74
N VAL A 156 -11.95 -4.13 8.38
CA VAL A 156 -11.55 -5.53 8.57
C VAL A 156 -11.39 -5.89 10.05
N CYS A 157 -10.81 -5.00 10.85
CA CYS A 157 -10.69 -5.21 12.29
C CYS A 157 -12.06 -5.26 12.99
N GLU A 158 -12.99 -4.39 12.61
CA GLU A 158 -14.38 -4.44 13.10
C GLU A 158 -15.09 -5.73 12.68
N TYR A 159 -14.90 -6.15 11.43
CA TYR A 159 -15.44 -7.42 10.93
C TYR A 159 -14.91 -8.61 11.75
N ALA A 160 -13.60 -8.67 11.97
CA ALA A 160 -12.97 -9.73 12.76
C ALA A 160 -13.39 -9.71 14.24
N ALA A 161 -13.61 -8.51 14.82
CA ALA A 161 -14.10 -8.37 16.19
C ALA A 161 -15.54 -8.88 16.35
N ARG A 162 -16.42 -8.55 15.38
CA ARG A 162 -17.82 -9.01 15.38
C ARG A 162 -17.95 -10.53 15.31
N ARG A 163 -17.09 -11.22 14.54
CA ARG A 163 -17.12 -12.70 14.47
C ARG A 163 -16.59 -13.40 15.71
N ARG A 164 -15.79 -12.72 16.54
CA ARG A 164 -15.11 -13.32 17.71
C ARG A 164 -15.74 -12.97 19.06
N GLY A 165 -16.70 -12.06 19.11
CA GLY A 165 -17.34 -11.65 20.36
C GLY A 165 -16.41 -10.94 21.37
N SER A 166 -15.22 -10.49 20.95
CA SER A 166 -14.26 -9.78 21.82
C SER A 166 -13.43 -8.75 21.03
N PRO A 167 -13.30 -7.49 21.53
CA PRO A 167 -12.57 -6.44 20.85
C PRO A 167 -11.07 -6.57 21.14
N ARG A 168 -10.29 -7.05 20.17
CA ARG A 168 -8.85 -6.73 20.13
C ARG A 168 -8.69 -5.38 19.46
N ARG A 169 -8.06 -4.43 20.17
CA ARG A 169 -7.68 -3.12 19.62
C ARG A 169 -6.70 -3.32 18.46
N CYS A 170 -7.20 -3.22 17.22
CA CYS A 170 -6.36 -2.85 16.09
C CYS A 170 -6.09 -1.35 16.14
N ARG A 171 -4.86 -0.93 15.83
CA ARG A 171 -4.48 0.49 15.77
C ARG A 171 -5.31 1.32 14.78
N ALA A 172 -5.84 0.70 13.73
CA ALA A 172 -6.79 1.36 12.81
C ALA A 172 -8.07 1.88 13.52
N CYS A 173 -8.45 1.28 14.66
CA CYS A 173 -9.59 1.73 15.45
C CYS A 173 -9.25 2.85 16.45
N SER A 174 -7.97 3.12 16.75
CA SER A 174 -7.58 4.15 17.71
C SER A 174 -7.48 5.56 17.12
N CYS A 175 -7.54 5.72 15.79
CA CYS A 175 -7.38 7.03 15.13
C CYS A 175 -8.72 7.76 14.87
N GLY A 176 -9.86 7.24 15.36
CA GLY A 176 -11.19 7.83 15.14
C GLY A 176 -11.65 8.86 16.18
N GLY A 177 -10.76 9.37 17.03
CA GLY A 177 -11.15 10.34 18.06
C GLY A 177 -9.99 11.23 18.51
N CYS A 178 -9.80 12.33 17.78
CA CYS A 178 -9.30 13.64 18.23
C CYS A 178 -9.42 14.61 17.05
#